data_AF-A0A5J4LB46-F1
#
_entry.id   AF-A0A5J4LB46-F1
#
_cell.length_a   1.000
_cell.length_b   1.000
_cell.length_c   1.000
_cell.angle_alpha   90.00
_cell.angle_beta   90.00
_cell.angle_gamma   90.00
#
_symmetry.space_group_name_H-M   'P 1'
#
loop_
_entity.id
_entity.type
_entity.pdbx_description
1 polymer ?
#
loop_
_entity_poly.entity_id
_entity_poly.type
_entity_poly.pdbx_seq_one_letter_code
_entity_poly.pdbx_strand_id
1 'polypeptide(L)'
;MEFRLANMDVRWSGVDDTTPPGHCLATGMDPLGVRVWLFKGDRPSDDGFCGSLLIPSSGPAVGYGPTGAYVTSSGDHTAMLARLAKEQ
;
A
#
# COMPACT_ATOMS: atom_id res chain seq x y z
N MET A 1 -7.13 -16.18 -9.73
CA MET A 1 -7.30 -14.77 -9.31
C MET A 1 -5.92 -14.15 -9.41
N GLU A 2 -5.65 -13.47 -10.52
CA GLU A 2 -4.36 -12.83 -10.77
C GLU A 2 -4.44 -11.40 -10.25
N PHE A 3 -3.65 -11.09 -9.24
CA PHE A 3 -3.38 -9.72 -8.85
C PHE A 3 -2.81 -8.98 -10.06
N ARG A 4 -3.38 -7.84 -10.44
CA ARG A 4 -2.73 -6.94 -11.42
C ARG A 4 -1.56 -6.20 -10.75
N LEU A 5 -0.55 -6.97 -10.36
CA LEU A 5 0.79 -6.55 -9.96
C LEU A 5 1.78 -6.83 -11.11
N ALA A 6 1.32 -6.71 -12.36
CA ALA A 6 2.11 -7.09 -13.53
C ALA A 6 3.50 -6.43 -13.46
N ASN A 7 4.53 -7.27 -13.30
CA ASN A 7 5.96 -6.95 -13.15
C ASN A 7 6.47 -6.50 -11.76
N MET A 8 5.76 -6.76 -10.66
CA MET A 8 6.30 -6.50 -9.31
C MET A 8 6.66 -7.76 -8.53
N ASP A 9 7.86 -7.75 -7.96
CA ASP A 9 8.38 -8.80 -7.07
C ASP A 9 7.78 -8.60 -5.66
N VAL A 10 6.63 -9.24 -5.40
CA VAL A 10 6.02 -9.27 -4.07
C VAL A 10 6.86 -10.18 -3.18
N ARG A 11 7.42 -9.59 -2.12
CA ARG A 11 8.31 -10.30 -1.19
C ARG A 11 7.60 -10.75 0.07
N TRP A 12 6.50 -10.08 0.42
CA TRP A 12 5.74 -10.40 1.61
C TRP A 12 4.29 -9.91 1.53
N SER A 13 3.42 -10.59 2.25
CA SER A 13 2.04 -10.15 2.51
C SER A 13 1.62 -10.59 3.90
N GLY A 14 0.90 -9.73 4.62
CA GLY A 14 0.46 -10.02 5.98
C GLY A 14 -0.03 -8.78 6.71
N VAL A 15 0.06 -8.84 8.04
CA VAL A 15 -0.30 -7.76 8.96
C VAL A 15 0.91 -7.47 9.83
N ASP A 16 1.16 -6.19 10.08
CA ASP A 16 2.18 -5.68 10.99
C ASP A 16 1.62 -4.52 11.84
N ASP A 17 2.46 -3.92 12.67
CA ASP A 17 2.07 -2.84 13.59
C ASP A 17 1.56 -1.56 12.89
N THR A 18 1.83 -1.42 11.57
CA THR A 18 1.38 -0.28 10.78
C THR A 18 0.06 -0.53 10.06
N THR A 19 -0.43 -1.78 10.10
CA THR A 19 -1.60 -2.22 9.35
C THR A 19 -2.90 -1.79 10.06
N PRO A 20 -3.78 -1.03 9.40
CA PRO A 20 -5.07 -0.67 9.96
C PRO A 20 -5.95 -1.90 10.28
N PRO A 21 -6.80 -1.86 11.32
CA PRO A 21 -7.68 -2.97 11.65
C PRO A 21 -8.55 -3.42 10.47
N GLY A 22 -8.70 -4.74 10.28
CA GLY A 22 -9.48 -5.31 9.19
C GLY A 22 -8.86 -5.17 7.80
N HIS A 23 -7.57 -4.86 7.73
CA HIS A 23 -6.80 -4.76 6.51
C HIS A 23 -5.59 -5.70 6.54
N CYS A 24 -5.01 -5.92 5.36
CA CYS A 24 -3.71 -6.55 5.19
C CYS A 24 -2.85 -5.75 4.21
N LEU A 25 -1.55 -6.00 4.28
CA LEU A 25 -0.55 -5.41 3.42
C LEU A 25 0.03 -6.44 2.44
N ALA A 26 0.47 -5.95 1.29
CA ALA A 26 1.50 -6.61 0.50
C ALA A 26 2.67 -5.65 0.34
N THR A 27 3.89 -6.18 0.26
CA THR A 27 5.09 -5.40 0.02
C THR A 27 5.87 -5.97 -1.15
N GLY A 28 6.37 -5.08 -1.99
CA GLY A 28 7.13 -5.44 -3.17
C GLY A 28 8.22 -4.41 -3.42
N MET A 29 9.19 -4.80 -4.24
CA MET A 29 10.30 -3.92 -4.61
C MET A 29 10.26 -3.67 -6.12
N ASP A 30 10.49 -2.41 -6.50
CA ASP A 30 10.74 -1.98 -7.87
C ASP A 30 11.99 -1.07 -7.90
N PRO A 31 12.50 -0.69 -9.08
CA PRO A 31 13.67 0.19 -9.18
C PRO A 31 13.49 1.58 -8.55
N LEU A 32 12.25 2.03 -8.30
CA LEU A 32 11.94 3.31 -7.68
C LEU A 32 11.93 3.21 -6.14
N GLY A 33 11.74 2.01 -5.58
CA GLY A 33 11.84 1.76 -4.14
C GLY A 33 10.98 0.60 -3.66
N VAL A 34 10.53 0.71 -2.42
CA VAL A 34 9.58 -0.25 -1.82
C VAL A 34 8.17 0.24 -2.07
N ARG A 35 7.33 -0.65 -2.57
CA ARG A 35 5.89 -0.42 -2.69
C ARG A 35 5.15 -1.23 -1.64
N VAL A 36 4.24 -0.56 -0.94
CA VAL A 36 3.35 -1.17 0.04
C VAL A 36 1.93 -1.00 -0.47
N TRP A 37 1.17 -2.08 -0.61
CA TRP A 37 -0.24 -2.02 -0.97
C TRP A 37 -1.10 -2.34 0.23
N LEU A 38 -2.19 -1.59 0.38
CA LEU A 38 -3.18 -1.79 1.42
C LEU A 38 -4.43 -2.42 0.82
N PHE A 39 -4.92 -3.47 1.47
CA PHE A 39 -6.15 -4.15 1.10
C PHE A 39 -7.06 -4.30 2.31
N LYS A 40 -8.36 -4.15 2.11
CA LYS A 40 -9.40 -4.49 3.05
C LYS A 40 -9.60 -6.01 3.06
N GLY A 41 -9.66 -6.60 4.25
CA GLY A 41 -9.76 -8.04 4.45
C GLY A 41 -8.49 -8.65 5.04
N ASP A 42 -8.48 -9.98 5.10
CA ASP A 42 -7.41 -10.80 5.66
C ASP A 42 -6.34 -11.17 4.63
N ARG A 43 -6.64 -11.03 3.34
CA ARG A 43 -5.75 -11.36 2.24
C ARG A 43 -5.86 -10.31 1.14
N PRO A 44 -4.78 -10.08 0.38
CA PRO A 44 -4.83 -9.20 -0.77
C PRO A 44 -5.97 -9.63 -1.71
N SER A 45 -6.70 -8.68 -2.27
CA SER A 45 -7.68 -8.92 -3.34
C SER A 45 -7.93 -7.64 -4.12
N ASP A 46 -8.29 -7.76 -5.40
CA ASP A 46 -8.58 -6.57 -6.22
C ASP A 46 -9.78 -5.79 -5.67
N ASP A 47 -10.85 -6.50 -5.27
CA ASP A 47 -12.05 -5.89 -4.65
C ASP A 47 -11.76 -5.22 -3.30
N GLY A 48 -10.72 -5.69 -2.61
CA GLY A 48 -10.27 -5.13 -1.35
C GLY A 48 -9.27 -3.99 -1.50
N PHE A 49 -8.84 -3.62 -2.70
CA PHE A 49 -7.75 -2.66 -2.87
C PHE A 49 -8.10 -1.27 -2.32
N CYS A 50 -7.30 -0.78 -1.36
CA CYS A 50 -7.47 0.54 -0.75
C CYS A 50 -6.47 1.58 -1.27
N GLY A 51 -5.37 1.16 -1.89
CA GLY A 51 -4.31 2.05 -2.33
C GLY A 51 -2.92 1.49 -2.09
N SER A 52 -1.91 2.32 -2.36
CA SER A 52 -0.51 1.96 -2.16
C SER A 52 0.34 3.13 -1.69
N LEU A 53 1.46 2.83 -1.04
CA LEU A 53 2.54 3.74 -0.74
C LEU A 53 3.74 3.39 -1.63
N LEU A 54 4.35 4.40 -2.25
CA LEU A 54 5.70 4.31 -2.78
C LEU A 54 6.65 4.94 -1.76
N ILE A 55 7.57 4.13 -1.25
CA ILE A 55 8.64 4.55 -0.36
C ILE A 55 9.92 4.55 -1.20
N PRO A 56 10.33 5.71 -1.74
CA PRO A 56 11.51 5.77 -2.60
C PRO A 56 12.79 5.55 -1.79
N SER A 57 13.85 5.11 -2.47
CA SER A 57 15.19 5.03 -1.87
C SER A 57 15.73 6.40 -1.42
N SER A 58 15.27 7.46 -2.08
CA SER A 58 15.58 8.85 -1.73
C SER A 58 14.33 9.73 -1.92
N GLY A 59 14.00 10.53 -0.90
CA GLY A 59 12.87 11.46 -0.93
C GLY A 59 11.69 11.01 -0.05
N PRO A 60 10.58 11.77 -0.05
CA PRO A 60 9.42 11.46 0.77
C PRO A 60 8.59 10.32 0.18
N ALA A 61 7.96 9.53 1.06
CA ALA A 61 6.96 8.55 0.65
C ALA A 61 5.73 9.23 0.03
N VAL A 62 5.08 8.54 -0.90
CA VAL A 62 3.91 9.05 -1.63
C VAL A 62 2.77 8.04 -1.56
N GLY A 63 1.57 8.50 -1.22
CA GLY A 63 0.37 7.68 -1.17
C GLY A 63 -0.49 7.80 -2.43
N TYR A 64 -1.05 6.67 -2.85
CA TYR A 64 -1.93 6.55 -4.01
C TYR A 64 -3.23 5.86 -3.56
N GLY A 65 -4.37 6.50 -3.80
CA GLY A 65 -5.68 5.89 -3.56
C GLY A 65 -6.10 4.96 -4.70
N PRO A 66 -7.27 4.29 -4.58
CA PRO A 66 -7.72 3.28 -5.53
C PRO A 66 -8.14 3.87 -6.89
N THR A 67 -8.52 5.15 -6.94
CA THR A 67 -8.94 5.85 -8.17
C THR A 67 -7.84 6.73 -8.78
N GLY A 68 -6.62 6.74 -8.23
CA GLY A 68 -5.52 7.58 -8.68
C GLY A 68 -4.76 8.27 -7.55
N ALA A 69 -3.72 9.02 -7.92
CA ALA A 69 -2.79 9.64 -6.99
C ALA A 69 -3.43 10.78 -6.20
N TYR A 70 -3.67 10.58 -4.90
CA TYR A 70 -3.96 11.67 -3.97
C TYR A 70 -3.69 11.26 -2.52
N VAL A 71 -2.43 11.28 -2.07
CA VAL A 71 -2.06 11.72 -0.71
C VAL A 71 -0.63 12.26 -0.79
N THR A 72 -0.48 13.59 -0.81
CA THR A 72 0.81 14.21 -0.47
C THR A 72 0.89 14.27 1.05
N SER A 73 1.77 13.49 1.67
CA SER A 73 2.27 13.88 2.98
C SER A 73 3.67 13.36 3.18
N SER A 74 4.63 14.28 3.29
CA SER A 74 5.80 14.09 4.13
C SER A 74 5.33 13.67 5.53
N GLY A 75 5.45 12.39 5.89
CA GLY A 75 4.94 11.89 7.17
C GLY A 75 5.10 10.39 7.35
N ASP A 76 4.79 9.92 8.57
CA ASP A 76 4.83 8.52 9.01
C ASP A 76 3.96 7.62 8.13
N HIS A 77 4.54 6.52 7.63
CA HIS A 77 3.85 5.52 6.81
C HIS A 77 2.57 5.00 7.46
N THR A 78 2.56 4.85 8.79
CA THR A 78 1.40 4.40 9.57
C THR A 78 0.21 5.36 9.41
N ALA A 79 0.49 6.66 9.49
CA ALA A 79 -0.54 7.69 9.33
C ALA A 79 -1.09 7.71 7.90
N MET A 80 -0.24 7.44 6.91
CA MET A 80 -0.65 7.34 5.50
C MET A 80 -1.55 6.12 5.26
N LEU A 81 -1.19 4.95 5.78
CA LEU A 81 -2.02 3.74 5.70
C LEU A 81 -3.37 3.94 6.40
N ALA A 82 -3.37 4.53 7.58
CA ALA A 82 -4.60 4.84 8.32
C ALA A 82 -5.52 5.80 7.56
N ARG A 83 -4.96 6.71 6.76
CA ARG A 83 -5.74 7.61 5.89
C ARG A 83 -6.35 6.84 4.71
N LEU A 84 -5.57 6.01 4.02
CA LEU A 84 -6.07 5.19 2.91
C LEU A 84 -7.21 4.26 3.36
N ALA A 85 -7.14 3.71 4.57
CA ALA A 85 -8.20 2.90 5.14
C ALA A 85 -9.53 3.66 5.38
N LYS A 86 -9.49 5.00 5.52
CA LYS A 86 -10.67 5.84 5.78
C LYS A 86 -11.32 6.42 4.53
N GLU A 87 -10.58 6.46 3.41
CA GLU A 87 -11.05 7.07 2.15
C GLU A 87 -11.81 6.06 1.25
N GLN A 88 -12.11 4.86 1.77
CA GLN A 88 -12.89 3.79 1.14
C GLN A 88 -14.41 3.96 1.31
#